data_AF-A0A3L7RB89-F1
#
_entry.id   AF-A0A3L7RB89-F1
#
_cell.length_a   1.000
_cell.length_b   1.000
_cell.length_c   1.000
_cell.angle_alpha   90.00
_cell.angle_beta   90.00
_cell.angle_gamma   90.00
#
_symmetry.space_group_name_H-M   'P 1'
#
loop_
_entity.id
_entity.type
_entity.pdbx_description
1 polymer ?
#
loop_
_entity_poly.entity_id
_entity_poly.type
_entity_poly.pdbx_seq_one_letter_code
_entity_poly.pdbx_strand_id
1 'polypeptide(L)'
;MSMLPPPPPPPRAPVAGVVTGTGWKTVGRVKAIMLLVTVAVMGLAAWFVAATLAPVLRENRVTPSGIADWYFRAPWLVLLLSLPAVWACVPLFRGTKRPFLWMTLSTLLLLPPIAFFLLGVVGAIGQIYSKALNG
;
A
#
# COMPACT_ATOMS: atom_id res chain seq x y z
N MET A 1 -19.47 71.65 -9.91
CA MET A 1 -18.43 70.62 -10.18
C MET A 1 -18.85 69.35 -9.46
N SER A 2 -19.40 68.37 -10.19
CA SER A 2 -19.89 67.12 -9.62
C SER A 2 -18.70 66.18 -9.40
N MET A 3 -18.34 65.92 -8.14
CA MET A 3 -17.33 64.91 -7.80
C MET A 3 -17.96 63.53 -7.96
N LEU A 4 -17.56 62.82 -9.02
CA LEU A 4 -17.86 61.40 -9.16
C LEU A 4 -17.19 60.64 -8.01
N PRO A 5 -17.92 59.72 -7.33
CA PRO A 5 -17.33 58.90 -6.29
C PRO A 5 -16.21 58.01 -6.88
N PRO A 6 -15.16 57.72 -6.11
CA PRO A 6 -14.08 56.88 -6.56
C PRO A 6 -14.59 55.47 -6.90
N PRO A 7 -14.03 54.81 -7.93
CA PRO A 7 -14.44 53.48 -8.31
C PRO A 7 -14.22 52.48 -7.17
N PRO A 8 -15.09 51.47 -7.02
CA PRO A 8 -14.93 50.44 -6.00
C PRO A 8 -13.63 49.66 -6.21
N PRO A 9 -12.97 49.21 -5.12
CA PRO A 9 -11.76 48.41 -5.23
C PRO A 9 -12.03 47.10 -5.97
N PRO A 10 -11.06 46.59 -6.75
CA PRO A 10 -11.22 45.34 -7.47
C PRO A 10 -11.51 44.19 -6.49
N PRO A 11 -12.37 43.22 -6.86
CA PRO A 11 -12.63 42.03 -6.06
C PRO A 11 -11.29 41.35 -5.75
N ARG A 12 -10.98 41.17 -4.47
CA ARG A 12 -9.81 40.37 -4.06
C ARG A 12 -10.02 38.97 -4.61
N ALA A 13 -9.19 38.57 -5.58
CA ALA A 13 -9.21 37.22 -6.13
C ALA A 13 -9.15 36.21 -4.97
N PRO A 14 -9.99 35.17 -4.99
CA PRO A 14 -10.08 34.24 -3.88
C PRO A 14 -8.71 33.62 -3.60
N VAL A 15 -8.44 33.42 -2.31
CA VAL A 15 -7.23 32.82 -1.71
C VAL A 15 -7.13 31.32 -2.05
N ALA A 16 -7.45 30.93 -3.29
CA ALA A 16 -7.48 29.55 -3.78
C ALA A 16 -6.08 28.93 -3.87
N GLY A 17 -5.02 29.75 -3.94
CA GLY A 17 -3.63 29.29 -4.00
C GLY A 17 -3.07 28.73 -2.68
N VAL A 18 -3.60 29.15 -1.53
CA VAL A 18 -3.06 28.75 -0.21
C VAL A 18 -3.73 27.46 0.31
N VAL A 19 -5.00 27.26 -0.03
CA VAL A 19 -5.77 26.06 0.35
C VAL A 19 -5.30 24.82 -0.41
N THR A 20 -4.88 24.98 -1.66
CA THR A 20 -4.40 23.88 -2.49
C THR A 20 -3.05 23.36 -2.01
N GLY A 21 -2.03 24.21 -1.83
CA GLY A 21 -0.68 23.76 -1.47
C GLY A 21 -0.58 23.03 -0.12
N THR A 22 -1.37 23.45 0.87
CA THR A 22 -1.34 22.89 2.23
C THR A 22 -2.18 21.60 2.32
N GLY A 23 -3.36 21.57 1.68
CA GLY A 23 -4.21 20.39 1.63
C GLY A 23 -3.51 19.19 0.98
N TRP A 24 -2.83 19.40 -0.16
CA TRP A 24 -2.10 18.34 -0.84
C TRP A 24 -0.95 17.74 -0.02
N LYS A 25 -0.28 18.53 0.84
CA LYS A 25 0.75 18.02 1.76
C LYS A 25 0.15 17.13 2.84
N THR A 26 -0.99 17.52 3.42
CA THR A 26 -1.68 16.72 4.44
C THR A 26 -2.16 15.39 3.85
N VAL A 27 -2.78 15.40 2.66
CA VAL A 27 -3.23 14.17 1.98
C VAL A 27 -2.03 13.26 1.67
N GLY A 28 -0.90 13.83 1.24
CA GLY A 28 0.35 13.10 1.04
C GLY A 28 0.84 12.35 2.27
N ARG A 29 0.84 13.02 3.43
CA ARG A 29 1.25 12.42 4.71
C ARG A 29 0.27 11.36 5.19
N VAL A 30 -1.04 11.62 5.13
CA VAL A 30 -2.06 10.65 5.52
C VAL A 30 -1.94 9.38 4.67
N LYS A 31 -1.81 9.51 3.35
CA LYS A 31 -1.64 8.34 2.48
C LYS A 31 -0.32 7.60 2.76
N ALA A 32 0.77 8.31 3.02
CA ALA A 32 2.03 7.68 3.41
C ALA A 32 1.89 6.88 4.72
N ILE A 33 1.22 7.45 5.74
CA ILE A 33 0.94 6.76 7.01
C ILE A 33 0.07 5.53 6.77
N MET A 34 -1.03 5.67 6.03
CA MET A 34 -1.88 4.51 5.69
C MET A 34 -1.07 3.42 5.01
N LEU A 35 -0.21 3.77 4.06
CA LEU A 35 0.61 2.80 3.33
C LEU A 35 1.63 2.10 4.25
N LEU A 36 2.28 2.84 5.16
CA LEU A 36 3.16 2.24 6.18
C LEU A 36 2.41 1.27 7.08
N VAL A 37 1.21 1.64 7.53
CA VAL A 37 0.34 0.77 8.33
C VAL A 37 -0.06 -0.46 7.52
N THR A 38 -0.44 -0.31 6.25
CA THR A 38 -0.75 -1.43 5.36
C THR A 38 0.41 -2.40 5.24
N VAL A 39 1.63 -1.90 5.02
CA VAL A 39 2.83 -2.74 4.93
C VAL A 39 3.09 -3.49 6.24
N ALA A 40 2.98 -2.82 7.39
CA ALA A 40 3.17 -3.43 8.71
C ALA A 40 2.13 -4.52 8.98
N VAL A 41 0.84 -4.23 8.72
CA VAL A 41 -0.26 -5.18 8.87
C VAL A 41 -0.07 -6.36 7.93
N MET A 42 0.36 -6.13 6.69
CA MET A 42 0.54 -7.20 5.72
C MET A 42 1.73 -8.10 6.07
N GLY A 43 2.82 -7.54 6.61
CA GLY A 43 3.93 -8.33 7.14
C GLY A 43 3.54 -9.19 8.34
N LEU A 44 2.77 -8.61 9.28
CA LEU A 44 2.21 -9.36 10.41
C LEU A 44 1.27 -10.46 9.93
N ALA A 45 0.34 -10.12 9.03
CA ALA A 45 -0.57 -11.09 8.43
C ALA A 45 0.20 -12.21 7.73
N ALA A 46 1.27 -11.89 6.99
CA ALA A 46 2.08 -12.90 6.32
C ALA A 46 2.68 -13.91 7.32
N TRP A 47 3.21 -13.41 8.44
CA TRP A 47 3.77 -14.26 9.47
C TRP A 47 2.72 -15.12 10.18
N PHE A 48 1.60 -14.51 10.60
CA PHE A 48 0.53 -15.22 11.27
C PHE A 48 -0.09 -16.28 10.36
N VAL A 49 -0.40 -15.92 9.11
CA VAL A 49 -0.98 -16.85 8.14
C VAL A 49 -0.02 -18.00 7.83
N ALA A 50 1.28 -17.72 7.67
CA ALA A 50 2.28 -18.78 7.48
C ALA A 50 2.34 -19.73 8.70
N ALA A 51 2.33 -19.18 9.92
CA ALA A 51 2.36 -19.95 11.15
C ALA A 51 1.09 -20.80 11.34
N THR A 52 -0.08 -20.30 10.92
CA THR A 52 -1.35 -21.02 11.04
C THR A 52 -1.55 -22.07 9.95
N LEU A 53 -1.14 -21.80 8.70
CA LEU A 53 -1.29 -22.77 7.61
C LEU A 53 -0.24 -23.87 7.62
N ALA A 54 0.96 -23.64 8.15
CA ALA A 54 2.00 -24.66 8.23
C ALA A 54 1.57 -25.95 8.96
N PRO A 55 0.94 -25.91 10.16
CA PRO A 55 0.43 -27.12 10.80
C PRO A 55 -0.70 -27.77 10.00
N VAL A 56 -1.62 -26.99 9.43
CA VAL A 56 -2.73 -27.52 8.60
C VAL A 56 -2.20 -28.26 7.37
N LEU A 57 -1.18 -27.73 6.70
CA LEU A 57 -0.53 -28.40 5.57
C LEU A 57 0.16 -29.71 5.99
N ARG A 58 0.79 -29.73 7.17
CA ARG A 58 1.42 -30.94 7.74
C ARG A 58 0.40 -32.02 8.08
N GLU A 59 -0.70 -31.65 8.73
CA GLU A 59 -1.80 -32.57 9.07
C GLU A 59 -2.38 -33.21 7.81
N ASN A 60 -2.58 -32.41 6.76
CA ASN A 60 -3.08 -32.88 5.48
C ASN A 60 -2.01 -33.59 4.64
N ARG A 61 -0.76 -33.74 5.11
CA ARG A 61 0.39 -34.29 4.34
C ARG A 61 0.50 -33.65 2.94
N VAL A 62 0.31 -32.34 2.85
CA VAL A 62 0.45 -31.55 1.62
C VAL A 62 1.79 -30.84 1.68
N THR A 63 2.65 -31.11 0.71
CA THR A 63 3.89 -30.35 0.54
C THR A 63 3.60 -29.13 -0.32
N PRO A 64 3.69 -27.90 0.21
CA PRO A 64 3.55 -26.69 -0.60
C PRO A 64 4.55 -26.72 -1.75
N SER A 65 4.14 -26.28 -2.93
CA SER A 65 5.00 -26.22 -4.12
C SER A 65 4.86 -24.87 -4.85
N GLY A 66 5.85 -24.54 -5.68
CA GLY A 66 5.88 -23.27 -6.41
C GLY A 66 5.94 -22.05 -5.48
N ILE A 67 5.13 -21.02 -5.76
CA ILE A 67 5.13 -19.75 -5.01
C ILE A 67 4.71 -19.95 -3.54
N ALA A 68 3.84 -20.92 -3.25
CA ALA A 68 3.42 -21.23 -1.89
C ALA A 68 4.61 -21.72 -1.03
N ASP A 69 5.48 -22.59 -1.56
CA ASP A 69 6.68 -23.06 -0.85
C ASP A 69 7.62 -21.89 -0.51
N TRP A 70 7.84 -21.00 -1.48
CA TRP A 70 8.64 -19.79 -1.28
C TRP A 70 8.04 -18.89 -0.20
N TYR A 71 6.73 -18.70 -0.20
CA TYR A 71 6.01 -17.91 0.78
C TYR A 71 6.15 -18.48 2.21
N PHE A 72 6.01 -19.80 2.40
CA PHE A 72 6.16 -20.42 3.72
C PHE A 72 7.61 -20.45 4.21
N ARG A 73 8.58 -20.61 3.32
CA ARG A 73 10.01 -20.57 3.67
C ARG A 73 10.46 -19.17 4.04
N ALA A 74 9.92 -18.15 3.38
CA ALA A 74 10.38 -16.78 3.53
C ALA A 74 9.21 -15.78 3.53
N PRO A 75 8.34 -15.79 4.57
CA PRO A 75 7.24 -14.83 4.67
C PRO A 75 7.75 -13.38 4.76
N TRP A 76 8.98 -13.19 5.24
CA TRP A 76 9.68 -11.91 5.28
C TRP A 76 9.95 -11.32 3.88
N LEU A 77 9.86 -12.09 2.80
CA LEU A 77 9.94 -11.55 1.43
C LEU A 77 8.82 -10.54 1.15
N VAL A 78 7.66 -10.66 1.81
CA VAL A 78 6.57 -9.67 1.72
C VAL A 78 7.04 -8.31 2.25
N LEU A 79 7.82 -8.30 3.33
CA LEU A 79 8.42 -7.08 3.89
C LEU A 79 9.51 -6.54 2.96
N LEU A 80 10.32 -7.41 2.38
CA LEU A 80 11.39 -6.99 1.48
C LEU A 80 10.83 -6.38 0.18
N LEU A 81 9.79 -6.99 -0.38
CA LEU A 81 9.07 -6.50 -1.56
C LEU A 81 8.30 -5.19 -1.30
N SER A 82 8.01 -4.85 -0.04
CA SER A 82 7.37 -3.59 0.32
C SER A 82 8.34 -2.45 0.65
N LEU A 83 9.65 -2.72 0.79
CA LEU A 83 10.66 -1.67 0.97
C LEU A 83 10.65 -0.59 -0.12
N PRO A 84 10.53 -0.90 -1.43
CA PRO A 84 10.43 0.12 -2.46
C PRO A 84 9.19 1.02 -2.28
N ALA A 85 8.07 0.44 -1.85
CA ALA A 85 6.83 1.19 -1.59
C ALA A 85 7.00 2.14 -0.40
N VAL A 86 7.66 1.68 0.67
CA VAL A 86 8.05 2.50 1.83
C VAL A 86 9.02 3.62 1.43
N TRP A 87 9.98 3.31 0.57
CA TRP A 87 10.95 4.31 0.11
C TRP A 87 10.28 5.40 -0.74
N ALA A 88 9.28 5.04 -1.55
CA ALA A 88 8.44 5.99 -2.28
C ALA A 88 7.59 6.90 -1.36
N CYS A 89 7.43 6.57 -0.07
CA CYS A 89 6.77 7.45 0.90
C CYS A 89 7.67 8.59 1.41
N VAL A 90 9.00 8.47 1.35
CA VAL A 90 9.94 9.54 1.77
C VAL A 90 9.66 10.89 1.08
N PRO A 91 9.50 10.97 -0.26
CA PRO A 91 9.14 12.23 -0.93
C PRO A 91 7.75 12.76 -0.54
N LEU A 92 6.80 11.89 -0.17
CA LEU A 92 5.49 12.32 0.33
C LEU A 92 5.59 13.05 1.67
N PHE A 93 6.49 12.62 2.56
CA PHE A 93 6.76 13.34 3.82
C PHE A 93 7.51 14.66 3.62
N ARG A 94 8.45 14.70 2.67
CA ARG A 94 9.25 15.89 2.34
C ARG A 94 8.48 16.99 1.62
N GLY A 95 7.26 16.71 1.14
CA GLY A 95 6.42 17.70 0.46
C GLY A 95 6.91 18.02 -0.95
N THR A 96 6.80 17.05 -1.85
CA THR A 96 7.17 17.21 -3.27
C THR A 96 6.18 18.06 -4.07
N LYS A 97 6.65 18.65 -5.18
CA LYS A 97 5.83 19.43 -6.12
C LYS A 97 4.80 18.59 -6.90
N ARG A 98 4.94 17.26 -6.91
CA ARG A 98 4.07 16.33 -7.65
C ARG A 98 3.59 15.18 -6.75
N PRO A 99 2.75 15.47 -5.73
CA PRO A 99 2.32 14.47 -4.75
C PRO A 99 1.54 13.32 -5.40
N PHE A 100 0.74 13.60 -6.43
CA PHE A 100 -0.05 12.59 -7.13
C PHE A 100 0.80 11.49 -7.80
N LEU A 101 1.92 11.87 -8.42
CA LEU A 101 2.81 10.91 -9.08
C LEU A 101 3.41 9.93 -8.07
N TRP A 102 3.88 10.45 -6.94
CA TRP A 102 4.45 9.63 -5.87
C TRP A 102 3.41 8.74 -5.19
N MET A 103 2.18 9.23 -5.04
CA MET A 103 1.06 8.43 -4.55
C MET A 103 0.71 7.25 -5.46
N THR A 104 0.74 7.44 -6.78
CA THR A 104 0.47 6.36 -7.74
C THR A 104 1.63 5.39 -7.77
N LEU A 105 2.86 5.89 -7.77
CA LEU A 105 4.07 5.06 -7.74
C LEU A 105 4.11 4.17 -6.49
N SER A 106 3.83 4.73 -5.31
CA SER A 106 3.81 3.96 -4.06
C SER A 106 2.74 2.87 -4.07
N THR A 107 1.59 3.12 -4.68
CA THR A 107 0.52 2.11 -4.82
C THR A 107 0.90 1.02 -5.83
N LEU A 108 1.51 1.38 -6.96
CA LEU A 108 2.01 0.40 -7.93
C LEU A 108 3.09 -0.50 -7.32
N LEU A 109 4.00 0.08 -6.53
CA LEU A 109 5.04 -0.66 -5.81
C LEU A 109 4.50 -1.54 -4.68
N LEU A 110 3.23 -1.34 -4.26
CA LEU A 110 2.56 -2.20 -3.28
C LEU A 110 1.92 -3.44 -3.94
N LEU A 111 1.72 -3.44 -5.27
CA LEU A 111 1.12 -4.59 -5.96
C LEU A 111 1.97 -5.86 -5.86
N PRO A 112 3.31 -5.84 -6.05
CA PRO A 112 4.13 -7.05 -5.93
C PRO A 112 4.03 -7.76 -4.57
N PRO A 113 4.19 -7.10 -3.40
CA PRO A 113 4.08 -7.79 -2.13
C PRO A 113 2.65 -8.31 -1.88
N ILE A 114 1.61 -7.59 -2.34
CA ILE A 114 0.21 -8.06 -2.25
C ILE A 114 0.01 -9.31 -3.09
N ALA A 115 0.47 -9.30 -4.35
CA ALA A 115 0.36 -10.44 -5.25
C ALA A 115 1.10 -11.66 -4.70
N PHE A 116 2.30 -11.46 -4.14
CA PHE A 116 3.05 -12.54 -3.51
C PHE A 116 2.32 -13.15 -2.31
N PHE A 117 1.76 -12.31 -1.43
CA PHE A 117 0.94 -12.76 -0.31
C PHE A 117 -0.28 -13.56 -0.78
N LEU A 118 -1.07 -13.01 -1.72
CA LEU A 118 -2.27 -13.67 -2.21
C LEU A 118 -1.95 -14.98 -2.93
N LEU A 119 -0.95 -15.01 -3.81
CA LEU A 119 -0.54 -16.22 -4.51
C LEU A 119 0.00 -17.29 -3.56
N GLY A 120 0.73 -16.89 -2.52
CA GLY A 120 1.19 -17.80 -1.47
C GLY A 120 0.04 -18.46 -0.72
N VAL A 121 -0.92 -17.67 -0.25
CA VAL A 121 -2.08 -18.15 0.52
C VAL A 121 -3.04 -18.96 -0.34
N VAL A 122 -3.43 -18.44 -1.51
CA VAL A 122 -4.34 -19.14 -2.44
C VAL A 122 -3.69 -20.42 -2.96
N GLY A 123 -2.39 -20.40 -3.26
CA GLY A 123 -1.64 -21.59 -3.66
C GLY A 123 -1.65 -22.67 -2.58
N ALA A 124 -1.46 -22.29 -1.32
CA ALA A 124 -1.51 -23.21 -0.18
C ALA A 124 -2.90 -23.84 -0.01
N ILE A 125 -3.95 -23.01 -0.03
CA ILE A 125 -5.34 -23.45 0.12
C ILE A 125 -5.74 -24.34 -1.06
N GLY A 126 -5.39 -23.95 -2.29
CA GLY A 126 -5.70 -24.71 -3.50
C GLY A 126 -5.11 -26.12 -3.48
N GLN A 127 -3.91 -26.30 -2.92
CA GLN A 127 -3.31 -27.63 -2.78
C GLN A 127 -4.02 -28.50 -1.74
N ILE A 128 -4.51 -27.92 -0.65
CA ILE A 128 -5.34 -28.64 0.33
C ILE A 128 -6.64 -29.12 -0.33
N TYR A 129 -7.34 -28.24 -1.05
CA TYR A 129 -8.58 -28.60 -1.75
C TYR A 129 -8.35 -29.62 -2.87
N SER A 130 -7.29 -29.47 -3.66
CA SER A 130 -6.96 -30.43 -4.72
C SER A 130 -6.71 -31.83 -4.16
N LYS A 131 -6.05 -31.93 -3.00
CA LYS A 131 -5.85 -33.21 -2.33
C LYS A 131 -7.16 -33.79 -1.80
N ALA A 132 -8.05 -32.96 -1.23
CA ALA A 132 -9.35 -33.41 -0.73
C ALA A 132 -10.29 -33.91 -1.85
N LEU A 133 -10.16 -33.38 -3.08
CA LEU A 133 -10.98 -33.78 -4.22
C LEU A 133 -10.45 -35.01 -4.96
N ASN A 134 -9.14 -35.25 -4.94
CA ASN A 134 -8.48 -36.33 -5.70
C ASN A 134 -8.00 -37.51 -4.84
N GLY A 135 -8.10 -37.39 -3.52
CA GLY A 135 -7.59 -38.38 -2.56
C GLY A 135 -8.68 -39.22 -1.91
#